data_AF-A0A8A1MDR9-F1
#
_entry.id   AF-A0A8A1MDR9-F1
#
_cell.length_a   1.000
_cell.length_b   1.000
_cell.length_c   1.000
_cell.angle_alpha   90.00
_cell.angle_beta   90.00
_cell.angle_gamma   90.00
#
_symmetry.space_group_name_H-M   'P 1'
#
loop_
_entity.id
_entity.type
_entity.pdbx_description
1 polymer ?
#
loop_
_entity_poly.entity_id
_entity_poly.type
_entity_poly.pdbx_seq_one_letter_code
_entity_poly.pdbx_strand_id
1 'polypeptide(L)'
;MAPDAGTRGVIETLPGSLPMSVVPDDVNPELVAVSCISCLHSLTDADFIRDALWKDLYALTGLPRTFSTAKAIETAWNDVFSTHKPFDFTFTPGTAEVVRKTPKLSWVEGRFTFRTKSCPASFCSGMVSLVPDGGNTWKIWILRTILERLEGHPDVDVPNPQTPIINWEANEFDCLVVGAGQCGLSTAGRLQSLGVNYLLIDKNDNIGDNWLLRYDSMKLHTVRAYAHLPFERTFSGDSYPELLSKYDLAKCYKLWADKLGIAWSSILLTINLHLNGRANQQWLWGLRTQQGQSAWLIHGSCNFKYHMY
;
A
#
# COMPACT_ATOMS: atom_id res chain seq x y z
N MET A 1 21.38 47.40 7.05
CA MET A 1 21.26 45.94 7.26
C MET A 1 20.09 45.49 6.40
N ALA A 2 20.36 44.80 5.29
CA ALA A 2 19.30 44.16 4.52
C ALA A 2 18.67 43.08 5.41
N PRO A 3 17.33 42.94 5.46
CA PRO A 3 16.72 41.85 6.20
C PRO A 3 17.21 40.53 5.61
N ASP A 4 17.70 39.67 6.50
CA ASP A 4 18.14 38.31 6.20
C ASP A 4 17.00 37.59 5.48
N ALA A 5 17.18 37.36 4.18
CA ALA A 5 16.26 36.55 3.39
C ALA A 5 16.53 35.09 3.76
N GLY A 6 16.06 34.71 4.95
CA GLY A 6 16.14 33.35 5.46
C GLY A 6 15.66 32.38 4.38
N THR A 7 16.48 31.37 4.10
CA THR A 7 16.10 30.28 3.20
C THR A 7 14.82 29.66 3.73
N ARG A 8 13.71 29.77 2.98
CA ARG A 8 12.45 29.10 3.35
C ARG A 8 12.77 27.64 3.62
N GLY A 9 12.43 27.17 4.82
CA GLY A 9 12.65 25.77 5.19
C GLY A 9 11.89 24.85 4.23
N VAL A 10 12.42 23.64 3.99
CA VAL A 10 11.79 22.63 3.11
C VAL A 10 10.31 22.40 3.47
N ILE A 11 9.96 22.51 4.76
CA ILE A 11 8.58 22.38 5.24
C ILE A 11 7.64 23.44 4.65
N GLU A 12 8.09 24.69 4.53
CA GLU A 12 7.29 25.81 3.99
C GLU A 12 7.08 25.69 2.48
N THR A 13 7.84 24.83 1.81
CA THR A 13 7.70 24.53 0.38
C THR A 13 6.82 23.33 0.10
N LEU A 14 6.42 22.57 1.14
CA LEU A 14 5.52 21.43 0.96
C LEU A 14 4.12 21.91 0.59
N PRO A 15 3.46 21.26 -0.38
CA PRO A 15 2.11 21.61 -0.77
C PRO A 15 1.08 21.21 0.28
N GLY A 16 -0.03 21.94 0.30
CA GLY A 16 -1.15 21.71 1.21
C GLY A 16 -1.04 22.51 2.50
N SER A 17 -2.20 22.89 3.04
CA SER A 17 -2.31 23.61 4.30
C SER A 17 -3.40 22.99 5.17
N LEU A 18 -3.30 23.18 6.49
CA LEU A 18 -4.38 22.80 7.40
C LEU A 18 -5.58 23.74 7.15
N PRO A 19 -6.82 23.21 7.12
CA PRO A 19 -7.98 24.03 6.84
C PRO A 19 -8.34 24.79 8.10
N MET A 20 -7.99 26.06 8.13
CA MET A 20 -8.46 26.96 9.19
C MET A 20 -9.97 27.21 8.99
N SER A 21 -10.78 26.27 9.45
CA SER A 21 -12.24 26.24 9.26
C SER A 21 -12.98 25.71 10.49
N VAL A 22 -14.21 26.18 10.67
CA VAL A 22 -15.09 25.84 11.79
C VAL A 22 -16.35 25.20 11.23
N VAL A 23 -16.49 23.89 11.42
CA VAL A 23 -17.69 23.13 11.08
C VAL A 23 -18.78 23.43 12.12
N PRO A 24 -19.97 23.93 11.72
CA PRO A 24 -21.07 24.20 12.65
C PRO A 24 -21.48 22.95 13.46
N ASP A 25 -22.01 23.16 14.67
CA ASP A 25 -22.32 22.07 15.61
C ASP A 25 -23.60 21.28 15.24
N ASP A 26 -24.47 21.86 14.42
CA ASP A 26 -25.71 21.26 13.94
C ASP A 26 -25.55 20.50 12.61
N VAL A 27 -24.33 20.42 12.07
CA VAL A 27 -24.04 19.72 10.82
C VAL A 27 -24.26 18.22 10.97
N ASN A 28 -25.02 17.65 10.04
CA ASN A 28 -25.05 16.21 9.82
C ASN A 28 -23.90 15.80 8.87
N PRO A 29 -22.84 15.13 9.37
CA PRO A 29 -21.68 14.77 8.55
C PRO A 29 -22.02 13.79 7.42
N GLU A 30 -23.00 12.90 7.60
CA GLU A 30 -23.39 11.94 6.57
C GLU A 30 -24.04 12.66 5.38
N LEU A 31 -24.95 13.62 5.63
CA LEU A 31 -25.58 14.38 4.55
C LEU A 31 -24.55 15.16 3.73
N VAL A 32 -23.56 15.77 4.41
CA VAL A 32 -22.47 16.49 3.77
C VAL A 32 -21.61 15.55 2.91
N ALA A 33 -21.20 14.41 3.48
CA ALA A 33 -20.41 13.42 2.77
C ALA A 33 -21.15 12.86 1.54
N VAL A 34 -22.41 12.43 1.71
CA VAL A 34 -23.25 11.89 0.62
C VAL A 34 -23.42 12.90 -0.51
N SER A 35 -23.70 14.17 -0.17
CA SER A 35 -23.85 15.23 -1.19
C SER A 35 -22.56 15.49 -1.97
N CYS A 36 -21.39 15.35 -1.34
CA CYS A 36 -20.12 15.50 -2.05
C CYS A 36 -19.80 14.26 -2.90
N ILE A 37 -20.02 13.06 -2.35
CA ILE A 37 -19.69 11.78 -2.99
C ILE A 37 -20.51 11.57 -4.26
N SER A 38 -21.78 12.00 -4.26
CA SER A 38 -22.64 11.93 -5.44
C SER A 38 -22.13 12.78 -6.62
N CYS A 39 -21.33 13.81 -6.35
CA CYS A 39 -20.73 14.69 -7.36
C CYS A 39 -19.36 14.21 -7.89
N LEU A 40 -18.77 13.15 -7.34
CA LEU A 40 -17.43 12.68 -7.74
C LEU A 40 -17.33 12.26 -9.22
N HIS A 41 -18.47 12.01 -9.87
CA HIS A 41 -18.51 11.70 -11.30
C HIS A 41 -18.13 12.88 -12.21
N SER A 42 -18.11 14.12 -11.68
CA SER A 42 -17.81 15.34 -12.43
C SER A 42 -17.22 16.40 -11.51
N LEU A 43 -15.93 16.28 -11.19
CA LEU A 43 -15.21 17.25 -10.37
C LEU A 43 -14.56 18.34 -11.22
N THR A 44 -14.66 19.56 -10.73
CA THR A 44 -14.04 20.78 -11.26
C THR A 44 -13.14 21.40 -10.19
N ASP A 45 -12.32 22.38 -10.55
CA ASP A 45 -11.50 23.11 -9.57
C ASP A 45 -12.34 23.84 -8.50
N ALA A 46 -13.59 24.20 -8.81
CA ALA A 46 -14.52 24.83 -7.88
C ALA A 46 -14.96 23.92 -6.72
N ASP A 47 -14.84 22.59 -6.87
CA ASP A 47 -15.22 21.62 -5.84
C ASP A 47 -14.15 21.47 -4.74
N PHE A 48 -12.95 22.01 -4.97
CA PHE A 48 -11.80 21.90 -4.07
C PHE A 48 -11.45 23.23 -3.43
N ILE A 49 -10.89 23.18 -2.22
CA ILE A 49 -10.15 24.36 -1.73
C ILE A 49 -8.88 24.57 -2.54
N ARG A 50 -8.38 25.81 -2.57
CA ARG A 50 -7.20 26.17 -3.37
C ARG A 50 -6.01 25.23 -3.15
N ASP A 51 -5.73 24.91 -1.89
CA ASP A 51 -4.57 24.12 -1.47
C ASP A 51 -4.95 22.65 -1.18
N ALA A 52 -5.99 22.14 -1.85
CA ALA A 52 -6.45 20.76 -1.70
C ALA A 52 -5.39 19.74 -2.13
N LEU A 53 -5.53 18.53 -1.59
CA LEU A 53 -4.66 17.40 -1.90
C LEU A 53 -5.49 16.21 -2.36
N TRP A 54 -5.06 15.56 -3.44
CA TRP A 54 -5.55 14.24 -3.81
C TRP A 54 -4.42 13.24 -3.73
N LYS A 55 -4.59 12.21 -2.91
CA LYS A 55 -3.65 11.09 -2.80
C LYS A 55 -4.27 9.83 -3.40
N ASP A 56 -3.73 9.39 -4.52
CA ASP A 56 -4.08 8.14 -5.16
C ASP A 56 -3.10 7.04 -4.75
N LEU A 57 -3.63 5.93 -4.24
CA LEU A 57 -2.89 4.74 -3.84
C LEU A 57 -3.25 3.61 -4.80
N TYR A 58 -2.72 3.70 -6.02
CA TYR A 58 -2.89 2.74 -7.12
C TYR A 58 -4.29 2.64 -7.74
N ALA A 59 -5.31 3.30 -7.20
CA ALA A 59 -6.69 3.10 -7.64
C ALA A 59 -6.96 3.60 -9.06
N LEU A 60 -6.40 4.76 -9.41
CA LEU A 60 -6.71 5.46 -10.66
C LEU A 60 -5.47 5.83 -11.48
N THR A 61 -4.29 5.91 -10.86
CA THR A 61 -3.05 6.30 -11.54
C THR A 61 -2.08 5.14 -11.73
N GLY A 62 -2.38 3.97 -11.16
CA GLY A 62 -1.50 2.79 -11.17
C GLY A 62 -0.21 2.94 -10.33
N LEU A 63 -0.05 4.06 -9.61
CA LEU A 63 1.11 4.35 -8.77
C LEU A 63 0.66 5.11 -7.50
N PRO A 64 1.47 5.17 -6.43
CA PRO A 64 1.25 6.11 -5.35
C PRO A 64 1.55 7.52 -5.87
N ARG A 65 0.53 8.37 -6.00
CA ARG A 65 0.68 9.75 -6.45
C ARG A 65 -0.03 10.72 -5.52
N THR A 66 0.52 11.93 -5.40
CA THR A 66 -0.12 13.04 -4.69
C THR A 66 -0.19 14.22 -5.64
N PHE A 67 -1.40 14.72 -5.88
CA PHE A 67 -1.67 15.94 -6.62
C PHE A 67 -2.00 17.04 -5.63
N SER A 68 -1.45 18.22 -5.86
CA SER A 68 -1.68 19.39 -5.04
C SER A 68 -2.29 20.52 -5.87
N THR A 69 -3.16 21.30 -5.23
CA THR A 69 -3.98 22.36 -5.81
C THR A 69 -5.22 21.87 -6.57
N ALA A 70 -6.31 22.63 -6.45
CA ALA A 70 -7.57 22.35 -7.13
C ALA A 70 -7.40 22.10 -8.64
N LYS A 71 -6.61 22.93 -9.33
CA LYS A 71 -6.46 22.85 -10.79
C LYS A 71 -5.70 21.62 -11.25
N ALA A 72 -4.64 21.24 -10.53
CA ALA A 72 -3.89 20.03 -10.85
C ALA A 72 -4.73 18.78 -10.58
N ILE A 73 -5.53 18.79 -9.50
CA ILE A 73 -6.45 17.71 -9.18
C ILE A 73 -7.52 17.57 -10.28
N GLU A 74 -8.19 18.65 -10.67
CA GLU A 74 -9.19 18.62 -11.75
C GLU A 74 -8.58 18.03 -13.04
N THR A 75 -7.41 18.52 -13.44
CA THR A 75 -6.75 18.07 -14.67
C THR A 75 -6.45 16.57 -14.62
N ALA A 76 -5.85 16.11 -13.52
CA ALA A 76 -5.52 14.70 -13.35
C ALA A 76 -6.77 13.82 -13.17
N TRP A 77 -7.79 14.30 -12.46
CA TRP A 77 -9.06 13.60 -12.24
C TRP A 77 -9.74 13.33 -13.57
N ASN A 78 -9.85 14.35 -14.44
CA ASN A 78 -10.47 14.20 -15.76
C ASN A 78 -9.70 13.22 -16.66
N ASP A 79 -8.37 13.24 -16.61
CA ASP A 79 -7.53 12.30 -17.36
C ASP A 79 -7.77 10.84 -16.91
N VAL A 80 -7.69 10.57 -15.60
CA VAL A 80 -7.94 9.22 -15.08
C VAL A 80 -9.40 8.81 -15.23
N PHE A 81 -10.36 9.73 -15.18
CA PHE A 81 -11.76 9.43 -15.37
C PHE A 81 -12.03 8.94 -16.80
N SER A 82 -11.39 9.58 -17.79
CA SER A 82 -11.48 9.18 -19.19
C SER A 82 -10.84 7.79 -19.45
N THR A 83 -9.72 7.52 -18.77
CA THR A 83 -8.92 6.29 -18.95
C THR A 83 -9.50 5.10 -18.18
N HIS A 84 -9.75 5.28 -16.88
CA HIS A 84 -10.12 4.21 -15.93
C HIS A 84 -11.63 4.05 -15.75
N LYS A 85 -12.41 5.05 -16.17
CA LYS A 85 -13.87 5.06 -16.15
C LYS A 85 -14.44 4.64 -14.79
N PRO A 86 -14.06 5.34 -13.70
CA PRO A 86 -14.58 5.02 -12.38
C PRO A 86 -16.09 5.29 -12.33
N PHE A 87 -16.80 4.46 -11.58
CA PHE A 87 -18.26 4.50 -11.48
C PHE A 87 -18.71 3.94 -10.13
N ASP A 88 -20.02 4.08 -9.85
CA ASP A 88 -20.66 3.51 -8.65
C ASP A 88 -20.10 4.05 -7.33
N PHE A 89 -19.86 5.37 -7.28
CA PHE A 89 -19.43 6.05 -6.06
C PHE A 89 -20.52 5.96 -5.00
N THR A 90 -20.28 5.15 -3.97
CA THR A 90 -21.26 4.84 -2.92
C THR A 90 -20.70 5.22 -1.56
N PHE A 91 -21.41 6.07 -0.82
CA PHE A 91 -21.05 6.41 0.55
C PHE A 91 -21.12 5.18 1.47
N THR A 92 -20.19 5.07 2.41
CA THR A 92 -20.17 3.99 3.42
C THR A 92 -20.83 4.48 4.72
N PRO A 93 -22.03 3.99 5.09
CA PRO A 93 -22.75 4.45 6.29
C PRO A 93 -21.95 4.28 7.57
N GLY A 94 -22.10 5.21 8.53
CA GLY A 94 -21.40 5.18 9.81
C GLY A 94 -19.92 5.52 9.75
N THR A 95 -19.39 5.92 8.59
CA THR A 95 -18.00 6.36 8.45
C THR A 95 -17.82 7.87 8.43
N ALA A 96 -18.91 8.63 8.41
CA ALA A 96 -18.83 10.07 8.43
C ALA A 96 -18.75 10.60 9.85
N GLU A 97 -17.79 11.48 10.10
CA GLU A 97 -17.62 12.13 11.39
C GLU A 97 -17.15 13.56 11.25
N VAL A 98 -17.43 14.36 12.27
CA VAL A 98 -16.89 15.71 12.38
C VAL A 98 -15.60 15.65 13.18
N VAL A 99 -14.47 15.94 12.54
CA VAL A 99 -13.17 15.98 13.20
C VAL A 99 -12.91 17.39 13.72
N ARG A 100 -12.66 17.51 15.03
CA ARG A 100 -12.29 18.77 15.70
C ARG A 100 -10.92 18.62 16.35
N LYS A 101 -9.91 19.31 15.83
CA LYS A 101 -8.55 19.29 16.41
C LYS A 101 -8.28 20.50 17.28
N THR A 102 -8.75 21.68 16.88
CA THR A 102 -8.70 22.91 17.69
C THR A 102 -9.97 23.73 17.44
N PRO A 103 -10.26 24.77 18.23
CA PRO A 103 -11.44 25.63 18.02
C PRO A 103 -11.53 26.29 16.63
N LYS A 104 -10.43 26.34 15.87
CA LYS A 104 -10.36 26.93 14.52
C LYS A 104 -9.98 25.91 13.43
N LEU A 105 -9.91 24.63 13.78
CA LEU A 105 -9.45 23.56 12.90
C LEU A 105 -10.38 22.36 13.03
N SER A 106 -11.33 22.29 12.11
CA SER A 106 -12.30 21.20 12.02
C SER A 106 -12.71 20.94 10.57
N TRP A 107 -13.18 19.74 10.29
CA TRP A 107 -13.65 19.30 8.97
C TRP A 107 -14.59 18.10 9.12
N VAL A 108 -15.32 17.76 8.06
CA VAL A 108 -16.11 16.51 7.97
C VAL A 108 -15.28 15.48 7.23
N GLU A 109 -15.23 14.24 7.71
CA GLU A 109 -14.70 13.11 6.92
C GLU A 109 -15.82 12.16 6.54
N GLY A 110 -15.64 11.43 5.44
CA GLY A 110 -16.53 10.35 5.04
C GLY A 110 -15.85 9.40 4.07
N ARG A 111 -16.18 8.12 4.13
CA ARG A 111 -15.64 7.09 3.23
C ARG A 111 -16.64 6.71 2.16
N PHE A 112 -16.11 6.26 1.04
CA PHE A 112 -16.91 5.76 -0.07
C PHE A 112 -16.21 4.57 -0.72
N THR A 113 -16.95 3.82 -1.51
CA THR A 113 -16.44 2.80 -2.43
C THR A 113 -16.76 3.19 -3.86
N PHE A 114 -16.00 2.65 -4.80
CA PHE A 114 -16.26 2.80 -6.23
C PHE A 114 -15.60 1.65 -7.00
N ARG A 115 -15.91 1.55 -8.28
CA ARG A 115 -15.33 0.55 -9.19
C ARG A 115 -14.70 1.21 -10.40
N THR A 116 -13.75 0.54 -11.03
CA THR A 116 -13.20 0.95 -12.34
C THR A 116 -13.52 -0.09 -13.40
N LYS A 117 -13.68 0.34 -14.67
CA LYS A 117 -13.97 -0.56 -15.80
C LYS A 117 -12.76 -0.87 -16.68
N SER A 118 -11.69 -0.09 -16.57
CA SER A 118 -10.44 -0.33 -17.33
C SER A 118 -9.83 -1.69 -17.01
N CYS A 119 -8.88 -2.16 -17.81
CA CYS A 119 -8.12 -3.37 -17.50
C CYS A 119 -6.88 -3.02 -16.64
N PRO A 120 -6.70 -3.62 -15.45
CA PRO A 120 -7.62 -4.54 -14.78
C PRO A 120 -8.78 -3.79 -14.10
N ALA A 121 -9.98 -4.36 -14.16
CA ALA A 121 -11.13 -3.79 -13.46
C ALA A 121 -10.91 -3.96 -11.96
N SER A 122 -11.34 -2.98 -11.17
CA SER A 122 -10.99 -2.95 -9.75
C SER A 122 -12.14 -2.54 -8.83
N PHE A 123 -12.04 -3.03 -7.59
CA PHE A 123 -12.79 -2.54 -6.44
C PHE A 123 -11.88 -1.58 -5.68
N CYS A 124 -12.41 -0.39 -5.41
CA CYS A 124 -11.66 0.68 -4.77
C CYS A 124 -12.44 1.26 -3.60
N SER A 125 -11.71 1.84 -2.66
CA SER A 125 -12.27 2.69 -1.61
C SER A 125 -11.72 4.11 -1.74
N GLY A 126 -12.36 5.02 -1.05
CA GLY A 126 -11.89 6.38 -0.95
C GLY A 126 -12.36 7.07 0.31
N MET A 127 -11.79 8.24 0.54
CA MET A 127 -12.16 9.10 1.65
C MET A 127 -12.10 10.55 1.22
N VAL A 128 -13.11 11.32 1.63
CA VAL A 128 -13.15 12.77 1.48
C VAL A 128 -13.00 13.42 2.85
N SER A 129 -12.22 14.51 2.90
CA SER A 129 -12.19 15.45 4.01
C SER A 129 -12.72 16.78 3.49
N LEU A 130 -13.80 17.29 4.07
CA LEU A 130 -14.63 18.37 3.57
C LEU A 130 -14.64 19.55 4.54
N VAL A 131 -14.56 20.75 3.99
CA VAL A 131 -14.52 21.99 4.77
C VAL A 131 -15.62 22.95 4.30
N PRO A 132 -16.21 23.74 5.20
CA PRO A 132 -17.22 24.72 4.83
C PRO A 132 -16.54 25.88 4.07
N ASP A 133 -17.17 26.34 2.98
CA ASP A 133 -16.69 27.46 2.15
C ASP A 133 -17.52 28.75 2.33
N GLY A 134 -18.21 28.85 3.47
CA GLY A 134 -19.22 29.89 3.72
C GLY A 134 -20.61 29.49 3.20
N GLY A 135 -21.66 30.04 3.81
CA GLY A 135 -23.03 29.62 3.52
C GLY A 135 -23.27 28.12 3.81
N ASN A 136 -24.01 27.44 2.91
CA ASN A 136 -24.30 26.01 2.98
C ASN A 136 -23.44 25.17 2.00
N THR A 137 -22.34 25.72 1.49
CA THR A 137 -21.48 25.05 0.51
C THR A 137 -20.25 24.42 1.16
N TRP A 138 -19.85 23.28 0.61
CA TRP A 138 -18.74 22.47 1.11
C TRP A 138 -17.73 22.21 -0.01
N LYS A 139 -16.46 22.22 0.34
CA LYS A 139 -15.36 21.94 -0.59
C LYS A 139 -14.48 20.81 -0.10
N ILE A 140 -13.90 20.09 -1.04
CA ILE A 140 -12.95 19.01 -0.79
C ILE A 140 -11.60 19.64 -0.40
N TRP A 141 -11.13 19.29 0.80
CA TRP A 141 -9.77 19.56 1.25
C TRP A 141 -8.83 18.41 0.91
N ILE A 142 -9.22 17.19 1.24
CA ILE A 142 -8.44 16.00 0.92
C ILE A 142 -9.33 14.97 0.23
N LEU A 143 -8.86 14.47 -0.90
CA LEU A 143 -9.40 13.29 -1.56
C LEU A 143 -8.38 12.15 -1.45
N ARG A 144 -8.85 10.95 -1.12
CA ARG A 144 -8.05 9.72 -1.16
C ARG A 144 -8.77 8.68 -1.97
N THR A 145 -8.02 7.98 -2.83
CA THR A 145 -8.50 6.86 -3.63
C THR A 145 -7.53 5.70 -3.44
N ILE A 146 -8.05 4.50 -3.17
CA ILE A 146 -7.27 3.34 -2.73
C ILE A 146 -7.73 2.12 -3.54
N LEU A 147 -6.78 1.43 -4.15
CA LEU A 147 -7.03 0.13 -4.74
C LEU A 147 -7.18 -0.90 -3.62
N GLU A 148 -8.34 -1.55 -3.55
CA GLU A 148 -8.58 -2.62 -2.57
C GLU A 148 -8.34 -3.99 -3.22
N ARG A 149 -8.89 -4.20 -4.42
CA ARG A 149 -8.85 -5.49 -5.09
C ARG A 149 -8.99 -5.39 -6.60
N LEU A 150 -8.40 -6.32 -7.32
CA LEU A 150 -8.61 -6.52 -8.75
C LEU A 150 -9.77 -7.51 -8.99
N GLU A 151 -10.67 -7.16 -9.90
CA GLU A 151 -11.76 -8.04 -10.31
C GLU A 151 -11.21 -9.27 -11.05
N GLY A 152 -11.73 -10.45 -10.72
CA GLY A 152 -11.25 -11.72 -11.25
C GLY A 152 -10.03 -12.31 -10.52
N HIS A 153 -9.47 -11.61 -9.53
CA HIS A 153 -8.36 -12.10 -8.71
C HIS A 153 -8.78 -12.36 -7.26
N PRO A 154 -8.07 -13.27 -6.54
CA PRO A 154 -8.29 -13.47 -5.11
C PRO A 154 -8.06 -12.20 -4.28
N ASP A 155 -8.52 -12.23 -3.04
CA ASP A 155 -8.31 -11.16 -2.08
C ASP A 155 -6.92 -11.27 -1.43
N VAL A 156 -6.14 -10.19 -1.46
CA VAL A 156 -4.75 -10.17 -0.98
C VAL A 156 -4.66 -10.32 0.54
N ASP A 157 -5.71 -9.95 1.28
CA ASP A 157 -5.75 -9.98 2.74
C ASP A 157 -6.53 -11.19 3.29
N VAL A 158 -6.97 -12.10 2.42
CA VAL A 158 -7.55 -13.39 2.82
C VAL A 158 -6.51 -14.49 2.58
N PRO A 159 -6.10 -15.26 3.62
CA PRO A 159 -5.11 -16.30 3.43
C PRO A 159 -5.68 -17.42 2.54
N ASN A 160 -4.92 -17.81 1.52
CA ASN A 160 -5.20 -18.97 0.68
C ASN A 160 -4.03 -19.96 0.78
N PRO A 161 -3.90 -20.68 1.90
CA PRO A 161 -2.78 -21.59 2.11
C PRO A 161 -2.85 -22.72 1.08
N GLN A 162 -2.00 -22.63 0.08
CA GLN A 162 -1.74 -23.68 -0.89
C GLN A 162 -0.36 -24.21 -0.57
N THR A 163 -0.20 -25.53 -0.44
CA THR A 163 1.13 -26.13 -0.34
C THR A 163 1.83 -25.98 -1.69
N PRO A 164 2.78 -25.05 -1.84
CA PRO A 164 3.41 -24.85 -3.13
C PRO A 164 4.43 -25.97 -3.30
N ILE A 165 4.34 -26.73 -4.39
CA ILE A 165 5.43 -27.62 -4.77
C ILE A 165 6.46 -26.73 -5.45
N ILE A 166 7.55 -26.41 -4.75
CA ILE A 166 8.71 -25.78 -5.39
C ILE A 166 9.28 -26.81 -6.37
N ASN A 167 8.81 -26.75 -7.62
CA ASN A 167 9.32 -27.61 -8.68
C ASN A 167 10.61 -27.00 -9.22
N TRP A 168 11.73 -27.34 -8.57
CA TRP A 168 13.08 -26.96 -9.00
C TRP A 168 13.43 -27.46 -10.40
N GLU A 169 12.74 -28.45 -10.94
CA GLU A 169 12.95 -28.91 -12.32
C GLU A 169 12.31 -27.97 -13.33
N ALA A 170 11.19 -27.32 -12.97
CA ALA A 170 10.49 -26.38 -13.83
C ALA A 170 11.18 -25.00 -13.90
N ASN A 171 11.82 -24.54 -12.82
CA ASN A 171 12.60 -23.28 -12.76
C ASN A 171 11.90 -22.00 -13.26
N GLU A 172 10.58 -21.99 -13.32
CA GLU A 172 9.77 -20.85 -13.75
C GLU A 172 8.97 -20.32 -12.56
N PHE A 173 9.21 -19.05 -12.21
CA PHE A 173 8.44 -18.32 -11.19
C PHE A 173 8.03 -16.95 -11.75
N ASP A 174 6.84 -16.50 -11.39
CA ASP A 174 6.33 -15.17 -11.70
C ASP A 174 6.94 -14.10 -10.78
N CYS A 175 7.53 -14.49 -9.65
CA CYS A 175 8.13 -13.56 -8.71
C CYS A 175 9.27 -14.22 -7.89
N LEU A 176 10.38 -13.50 -7.74
CA LEU A 176 11.44 -13.84 -6.80
C LEU A 176 11.45 -12.81 -5.66
N VAL A 177 11.22 -13.28 -4.43
CA VAL A 177 11.29 -12.45 -3.22
C VAL A 177 12.62 -12.70 -2.54
N VAL A 178 13.43 -11.66 -2.41
CA VAL A 178 14.77 -11.73 -1.79
C VAL A 178 14.72 -11.20 -0.37
N GLY A 179 15.00 -12.09 0.58
CA GLY A 179 15.06 -11.86 2.03
C GLY A 179 13.80 -12.36 2.77
N ALA A 180 13.91 -13.46 3.52
CA ALA A 180 12.86 -14.04 4.37
C ALA A 180 12.79 -13.38 5.77
N GLY A 181 13.01 -12.06 5.82
CA GLY A 181 12.67 -11.23 6.98
C GLY A 181 11.19 -10.85 7.00
N GLN A 182 10.81 -9.93 7.91
CA GLN A 182 9.41 -9.51 8.08
C GLN A 182 8.76 -9.03 6.76
N CYS A 183 9.46 -8.20 5.98
CA CYS A 183 8.94 -7.69 4.70
C CYS A 183 8.76 -8.81 3.68
N GLY A 184 9.75 -9.68 3.49
CA GLY A 184 9.65 -10.74 2.49
C GLY A 184 8.64 -11.82 2.84
N LEU A 185 8.51 -12.18 4.14
CA LEU A 185 7.44 -13.05 4.61
C LEU A 185 6.06 -12.43 4.37
N SER A 186 5.90 -11.14 4.67
CA SER A 186 4.64 -10.42 4.43
C SER A 186 4.26 -10.39 2.95
N THR A 187 5.24 -10.13 2.08
CA THR A 187 5.05 -10.17 0.62
C THR A 187 4.71 -11.59 0.15
N ALA A 188 5.45 -12.60 0.60
CA ALA A 188 5.24 -14.00 0.23
C ALA A 188 3.82 -14.49 0.58
N GLY A 189 3.36 -14.23 1.80
CA GLY A 189 1.99 -14.60 2.19
C GLY A 189 0.92 -13.95 1.32
N ARG A 190 1.09 -12.67 0.96
CA ARG A 190 0.15 -11.95 0.08
C ARG A 190 0.21 -12.43 -1.37
N LEU A 191 1.39 -12.76 -1.88
CA LEU A 191 1.55 -13.39 -3.20
C LEU A 191 0.87 -14.77 -3.23
N GLN A 192 1.00 -15.55 -2.16
CA GLN A 192 0.32 -16.84 -2.01
C GLN A 192 -1.20 -16.67 -2.02
N SER A 193 -1.74 -15.70 -1.27
CA SER A 193 -3.16 -15.36 -1.29
C SER A 193 -3.69 -15.05 -2.69
N LEU A 194 -2.89 -14.35 -3.49
CA LEU A 194 -3.20 -14.00 -4.88
C LEU A 194 -2.99 -15.16 -5.87
N GLY A 195 -2.45 -16.30 -5.44
CA GLY A 195 -2.13 -17.44 -6.31
C GLY A 195 -0.96 -17.18 -7.26
N VAL A 196 -0.08 -16.22 -6.94
CA VAL A 196 1.11 -15.92 -7.75
C VAL A 196 2.15 -17.01 -7.52
N ASN A 197 2.77 -17.54 -8.59
CA ASN A 197 3.85 -18.49 -8.45
C ASN A 197 5.15 -17.76 -8.06
N TYR A 198 5.54 -17.82 -6.79
CA TYR A 198 6.70 -17.11 -6.27
C TYR A 198 7.73 -18.03 -5.60
N LEU A 199 8.98 -17.55 -5.52
CA LEU A 199 10.02 -18.14 -4.70
C LEU A 199 10.52 -17.12 -3.66
N LEU A 200 10.47 -17.46 -2.38
CA LEU A 200 11.11 -16.69 -1.31
C LEU A 200 12.48 -17.29 -0.99
N ILE A 201 13.52 -16.45 -0.93
CA ILE A 201 14.88 -16.89 -0.60
C ILE A 201 15.50 -16.02 0.49
N ASP A 202 16.37 -16.61 1.30
CA ASP A 202 17.19 -15.89 2.27
C ASP A 202 18.60 -16.48 2.32
N LYS A 203 19.57 -15.67 2.76
CA LYS A 203 20.94 -16.13 2.96
C LYS A 203 21.13 -16.97 4.23
N ASN A 204 20.26 -16.77 5.22
CA ASN A 204 20.31 -17.48 6.50
C ASN A 204 19.61 -18.84 6.41
N ASP A 205 19.98 -19.74 7.31
CA ASP A 205 19.56 -21.14 7.25
C ASP A 205 18.14 -21.37 7.74
N ASN A 206 17.59 -20.48 8.56
CA ASN A 206 16.24 -20.56 9.08
C ASN A 206 15.52 -19.21 9.00
N ILE A 207 14.20 -19.27 8.79
CA ILE A 207 13.31 -18.13 9.03
C ILE A 207 13.51 -17.63 10.46
N GLY A 208 13.74 -16.33 10.61
CA GLY A 208 13.97 -15.68 11.90
C GLY A 208 15.45 -15.52 12.27
N ASP A 209 16.39 -16.17 11.58
CA ASP A 209 17.82 -16.06 11.88
C ASP A 209 18.37 -14.63 11.71
N ASN A 210 17.76 -13.84 10.83
CA ASN A 210 18.06 -12.42 10.68
C ASN A 210 17.85 -11.60 11.98
N TRP A 211 17.04 -12.12 12.91
CA TRP A 211 16.85 -11.60 14.26
C TRP A 211 17.65 -12.41 15.29
N LEU A 212 17.56 -13.75 15.24
CA LEU A 212 18.15 -14.64 16.24
C LEU A 212 19.68 -14.52 16.33
N LEU A 213 20.34 -14.28 15.20
CA LEU A 213 21.81 -14.13 15.10
C LEU A 213 22.32 -12.74 15.49
N ARG A 214 21.44 -11.85 15.97
CA ARG A 214 21.85 -10.56 16.54
C ARG A 214 22.31 -10.72 18.00
N TYR A 215 22.92 -9.67 18.54
CA TYR A 215 23.38 -9.59 19.94
C TYR A 215 22.27 -9.93 20.95
N ASP A 216 22.66 -10.48 22.10
CA ASP A 216 21.73 -11.13 23.03
C ASP A 216 20.68 -10.20 23.65
N SER A 217 21.04 -8.93 23.87
CA SER A 217 20.12 -7.93 24.43
C SER A 217 19.15 -7.33 23.40
N MET A 218 19.10 -7.87 22.18
CA MET A 218 18.25 -7.32 21.11
C MET A 218 16.76 -7.40 21.47
N LYS A 219 16.14 -6.22 21.45
CA LYS A 219 14.69 -6.01 21.50
C LYS A 219 14.28 -4.96 20.47
N LEU A 220 13.03 -5.00 20.03
CA LEU A 220 12.46 -3.90 19.26
C LEU A 220 12.36 -2.63 20.11
N HIS A 221 12.56 -1.48 19.47
CA HIS A 221 12.27 -0.15 20.02
C HIS A 221 10.88 0.34 19.60
N THR A 222 10.22 -0.37 18.67
CA THR A 222 8.83 -0.19 18.31
C THR A 222 7.96 -1.19 19.08
N VAL A 223 6.71 -0.79 19.32
CA VAL A 223 5.74 -1.66 19.98
C VAL A 223 5.36 -2.86 19.11
N ARG A 224 5.02 -3.97 19.77
CA ARG A 224 4.59 -5.26 19.20
C ARG A 224 3.57 -5.12 18.06
N ALA A 225 2.68 -4.12 18.12
CA ALA A 225 1.68 -3.87 17.09
C ALA A 225 2.27 -3.66 15.69
N TYR A 226 3.50 -3.16 15.57
CA TYR A 226 4.20 -2.96 14.29
C TYR A 226 4.95 -4.20 13.77
N ALA A 227 4.99 -5.28 14.54
CA ALA A 227 5.73 -6.49 14.20
C ALA A 227 4.86 -7.59 13.57
N HIS A 228 3.53 -7.48 13.65
CA HIS A 228 2.65 -8.50 13.08
C HIS A 228 2.86 -8.66 11.57
N LEU A 229 2.86 -9.93 11.13
CA LEU A 229 2.76 -10.31 9.73
C LEU A 229 1.28 -10.25 9.28
N PRO A 230 0.99 -10.29 7.96
CA PRO A 230 -0.37 -10.24 7.45
C PRO A 230 -1.29 -11.34 8.00
N PHE A 231 -2.59 -11.12 7.81
CA PHE A 231 -3.73 -12.02 8.14
C PHE A 231 -4.10 -12.07 9.62
N GLU A 232 -3.19 -12.50 10.48
CA GLU A 232 -3.49 -12.73 11.90
C GLU A 232 -2.46 -12.11 12.83
N ARG A 233 -2.82 -11.96 14.11
CA ARG A 233 -1.89 -11.49 15.13
C ARG A 233 -0.81 -12.55 15.38
N THR A 234 0.34 -12.36 14.75
CA THR A 234 1.55 -13.19 14.91
C THR A 234 2.03 -13.32 16.35
N PHE A 235 1.76 -12.30 17.18
CA PHE A 235 2.08 -12.26 18.61
C PHE A 235 0.77 -12.18 19.39
N SER A 236 -0.03 -13.23 19.30
CA SER A 236 -1.31 -13.34 20.01
C SER A 236 -1.07 -13.87 21.43
N GLY A 237 -1.57 -13.14 22.42
CA GLY A 237 -1.48 -13.51 23.83
C GLY A 237 -0.88 -12.40 24.69
N ASP A 238 -1.38 -12.29 25.92
CA ASP A 238 -0.86 -11.37 26.95
C ASP A 238 0.55 -11.79 27.43
N SER A 239 1.02 -12.96 27.00
CA SER A 239 2.35 -13.50 27.31
C SER A 239 3.50 -12.84 26.55
N TYR A 240 3.25 -12.15 25.44
CA TYR A 240 4.31 -11.48 24.68
C TYR A 240 4.51 -10.04 25.17
N PRO A 241 5.76 -9.60 25.42
CA PRO A 241 6.04 -8.25 25.86
C PRO A 241 5.71 -7.22 24.78
N GLU A 242 5.52 -5.97 25.20
CA GLU A 242 5.31 -4.85 24.27
C GLU A 242 6.54 -4.61 23.37
N LEU A 243 7.73 -4.83 23.91
CA LEU A 243 9.00 -4.78 23.19
C LEU A 243 9.53 -6.20 22.97
N LEU A 244 9.30 -6.74 21.78
CA LEU A 244 9.65 -8.10 21.40
C LEU A 244 11.16 -8.32 21.38
N SER A 245 11.61 -9.48 21.88
CA SER A 245 12.99 -9.93 21.79
C SER A 245 13.30 -10.61 20.46
N LYS A 246 14.59 -10.85 20.18
CA LYS A 246 15.01 -11.65 19.02
C LYS A 246 14.39 -13.05 18.99
N TYR A 247 14.17 -13.66 20.17
CA TYR A 247 13.61 -15.00 20.30
C TYR A 247 12.11 -15.01 19.96
N ASP A 248 11.38 -13.98 20.38
CA ASP A 248 9.96 -13.84 20.07
C ASP A 248 9.74 -13.72 18.56
N LEU A 249 10.52 -12.83 17.91
CA LEU A 249 10.46 -12.61 16.47
C LEU A 249 10.78 -13.89 15.69
N ALA A 250 11.90 -14.55 16.00
CA ALA A 250 12.32 -15.75 15.29
C ALA A 250 11.30 -16.89 15.43
N LYS A 251 10.81 -17.13 16.64
CA LYS A 251 9.80 -18.16 16.91
C LYS A 251 8.50 -17.89 16.16
N CYS A 252 7.93 -16.69 16.31
CA CYS A 252 6.59 -16.43 15.79
C CYS A 252 6.58 -16.28 14.26
N TYR A 253 7.63 -15.74 13.65
CA TYR A 253 7.73 -15.69 12.19
C TYR A 253 7.87 -17.08 11.58
N LYS A 254 8.63 -17.98 12.22
CA LYS A 254 8.71 -19.38 11.80
C LYS A 254 7.34 -20.08 11.92
N LEU A 255 6.67 -19.95 13.06
CA LEU A 255 5.33 -20.53 13.26
C LEU A 255 4.30 -20.01 12.24
N TRP A 256 4.34 -18.72 11.93
CA TRP A 256 3.47 -18.13 10.92
C TRP A 256 3.76 -18.69 9.52
N ALA A 257 5.04 -18.81 9.16
CA ALA A 257 5.44 -19.36 7.86
C ALA A 257 5.06 -20.84 7.73
N ASP A 258 5.27 -21.64 8.78
CA ASP A 258 4.89 -23.05 8.83
C ASP A 258 3.37 -23.22 8.72
N LYS A 259 2.59 -22.38 9.41
CA LYS A 259 1.12 -22.42 9.40
C LYS A 259 0.53 -22.12 8.02
N LEU A 260 1.11 -21.16 7.29
CA LEU A 260 0.65 -20.80 5.94
C LEU A 260 1.30 -21.65 4.83
N GLY A 261 2.26 -22.51 5.17
CA GLY A 261 2.99 -23.31 4.20
C GLY A 261 3.78 -22.44 3.21
N ILE A 262 4.42 -21.37 3.70
CA ILE A 262 5.19 -20.45 2.84
C ILE A 262 6.31 -21.21 2.16
N ALA A 263 6.33 -21.21 0.82
CA ALA A 263 7.44 -21.75 0.05
C ALA A 263 8.67 -20.85 0.16
N TRP A 264 9.75 -21.38 0.77
CA TRP A 264 11.01 -20.67 0.91
C TRP A 264 12.22 -21.61 0.85
N SER A 265 13.41 -21.04 0.63
CA SER A 265 14.66 -21.80 0.62
C SER A 265 15.85 -20.97 1.14
N SER A 266 16.78 -21.61 1.86
CA SER A 266 18.07 -21.01 2.23
C SER A 266 19.04 -21.09 1.04
N ILE A 267 19.35 -19.94 0.45
CA ILE A 267 20.17 -19.82 -0.75
C ILE A 267 21.13 -18.64 -0.59
N LEU A 268 22.42 -18.88 -0.84
CA LEU A 268 23.39 -17.80 -1.05
C LEU A 268 23.21 -17.24 -2.46
N LEU A 269 22.44 -16.16 -2.55
CA LEU A 269 22.23 -15.46 -3.81
C LEU A 269 23.58 -14.95 -4.37
N THR A 270 24.02 -15.51 -5.50
CA THR A 270 25.08 -14.91 -6.33
C THR A 270 24.41 -14.35 -7.58
N ILE A 271 24.05 -13.07 -7.55
CA ILE A 271 23.35 -12.46 -8.68
C ILE A 271 24.33 -12.30 -9.84
N ASN A 272 24.17 -13.15 -10.87
CA ASN A 272 24.62 -12.83 -12.21
C ASN A 272 23.38 -12.37 -13.00
N LEU A 273 23.12 -11.07 -13.00
CA LEU A 273 22.02 -10.48 -13.75
C LEU A 273 22.39 -10.46 -15.23
N HIS A 274 21.92 -11.43 -16.01
CA HIS A 274 22.02 -11.37 -17.47
C HIS A 274 20.72 -10.79 -18.04
N LEU A 275 20.76 -9.50 -18.38
CA LEU A 275 19.73 -8.86 -19.19
C LEU A 275 19.86 -9.34 -20.64
N ASN A 276 19.10 -10.36 -21.02
CA ASN A 276 19.12 -10.83 -22.40
C ASN A 276 18.03 -10.13 -23.23
N GLY A 277 18.40 -9.02 -23.87
CA GLY A 277 17.71 -8.48 -25.05
C GLY A 277 16.36 -7.75 -24.80
N ARG A 278 16.21 -6.58 -25.42
CA ARG A 278 14.97 -5.77 -25.46
C ARG A 278 13.77 -6.44 -26.16
N ALA A 279 13.86 -7.73 -26.52
CA ALA A 279 12.82 -8.40 -27.31
C ALA A 279 11.78 -9.15 -26.45
N ASN A 280 12.13 -9.72 -25.28
CA ASN A 280 11.22 -10.61 -24.53
C ASN A 280 11.03 -10.33 -23.03
N GLN A 281 11.61 -9.26 -22.45
CA GLN A 281 11.47 -8.90 -21.02
C GLN A 281 11.61 -10.07 -20.02
N GLN A 282 12.57 -10.97 -20.23
CA GLN A 282 12.85 -12.07 -19.30
C GLN A 282 14.10 -11.76 -18.45
N TRP A 283 14.03 -12.07 -17.16
CA TRP A 283 15.16 -11.98 -16.24
C TRP A 283 15.70 -13.38 -15.95
N LEU A 284 17.00 -13.57 -16.14
CA LEU A 284 17.72 -14.80 -15.77
C LEU A 284 18.48 -14.56 -14.47
N TRP A 285 18.18 -15.35 -13.45
CA TRP A 285 18.88 -15.29 -12.16
C TRP A 285 19.67 -16.56 -11.92
N GLY A 286 20.98 -16.44 -11.73
CA GLY A 286 21.79 -17.52 -11.17
C GLY A 286 21.61 -17.59 -9.66
N LEU A 287 21.16 -18.73 -9.15
CA LEU A 287 21.06 -19.02 -7.72
C LEU A 287 22.10 -20.06 -7.35
N ARG A 288 22.74 -19.89 -6.19
CA ARG A 288 23.66 -20.88 -5.62
C ARG A 288 23.20 -21.27 -4.22
N THR A 289 22.85 -22.53 -4.03
CA THR A 289 22.56 -23.02 -2.67
C THR A 289 23.84 -23.06 -1.86
N GLN A 290 23.74 -23.03 -0.53
CA GLN A 290 24.92 -23.21 0.34
C GLN A 290 25.60 -24.57 0.11
N GLN A 291 24.85 -25.58 -0.36
CA GLN A 291 25.34 -26.91 -0.72
C GLN A 291 26.00 -26.97 -2.12
N GLY A 292 26.17 -25.82 -2.78
CA GLY A 292 26.89 -25.73 -4.06
C GLY A 292 26.07 -26.08 -5.30
N GLN A 293 24.76 -26.32 -5.17
CA GLN A 293 23.88 -26.52 -6.33
C GLN A 293 23.56 -25.18 -6.99
N SER A 294 23.62 -25.17 -8.33
CA SER A 294 23.32 -24.02 -9.17
C SER A 294 21.95 -24.20 -9.79
N ALA A 295 21.05 -23.23 -9.64
CA ALA A 295 19.78 -23.21 -10.37
C ALA A 295 19.68 -21.90 -11.16
N TRP A 296 19.08 -21.97 -12.35
CA TRP A 296 18.75 -20.79 -13.14
C TRP A 296 17.26 -20.56 -13.02
N LEU A 297 16.86 -19.39 -12.52
CA LEU A 297 15.46 -18.99 -12.59
C LEU A 297 15.24 -18.16 -13.84
N ILE A 298 14.26 -18.56 -14.63
CA ILE A 298 13.77 -17.79 -15.78
C ILE A 298 12.49 -17.09 -15.33
N HIS A 299 12.48 -15.77 -15.42
CA HIS A 299 11.29 -14.97 -15.19
C HIS A 299 10.52 -14.78 -16.50
N GLY A 300 9.23 -15.13 -16.50
CA GLY A 300 8.31 -15.00 -17.63
C GLY A 300 7.90 -13.54 -17.91
N SER A 301 7.52 -13.27 -19.16
CA SER A 301 7.23 -11.94 -19.72
C SER A 301 6.30 -11.08 -18.85
N CYS A 302 6.75 -9.89 -18.46
CA CYS A 302 5.87 -8.88 -17.89
C CYS A 302 5.02 -8.25 -19.02
N ASN A 303 3.76 -8.65 -19.15
CA ASN A 303 2.80 -7.98 -20.05
C ASN A 303 2.17 -6.73 -19.42
N PHE A 304 2.64 -6.26 -18.26
CA PHE A 304 2.21 -4.98 -17.71
C PHE A 304 2.93 -3.84 -18.43
N LYS A 305 2.30 -3.34 -19.51
CA LYS A 305 2.63 -2.05 -20.12
C LYS A 305 2.21 -0.90 -19.19
N TYR A 306 2.86 -0.75 -18.05
CA TYR A 306 2.94 0.56 -17.41
C TYR A 306 4.24 1.20 -17.88
N HIS A 307 4.12 2.06 -18.89
CA HIS A 307 5.20 2.96 -19.28
C HIS A 307 5.49 3.90 -18.11
N MET A 308 6.54 3.59 -17.34
CA MET A 308 7.18 4.59 -16.50
C MET A 308 7.84 5.62 -17.41
N TYR A 309 7.28 6.82 -17.44
CA TYR A 309 7.97 8.05 -17.84
C TYR A 309 8.17 8.89 -16.58
#